data_AF-A0A933QBM0-F1
#
_entry.id   AF-A0A933QBM0-F1
#
_cell.length_a   1.000
_cell.length_b   1.000
_cell.length_c   1.000
_cell.angle_alpha   90.00
_cell.angle_beta   90.00
_cell.angle_gamma   90.00
#
_symmetry.space_group_name_H-M   'P 1'
#
loop_
_entity.id
_entity.type
_entity.pdbx_description
1 polymer ?
#
loop_
_entity_poly.entity_id
_entity_poly.type
_entity_poly.pdbx_seq_one_letter_code
_entity_poly.pdbx_strand_id
1 'polypeptide(L)'
;MKIALLAPPYLSVPPKAYGGTEKIVSLLADGLVENGFDVTLFATGDSQTKAKLISVFPKSLGNSGLAKGSALMPLLHFRECFKRAGEFDIIHNHAQYIPMFLADFVNTPVVCFWLILLIPPLSIQCMVHFMKERCQKKKDRFCKLSKITDLSVSPIIKEGDCRS
;
A
#
# COMPACT_ATOMS: atom_id res chain seq x y z
N MET A 1 15.30 -7.63 -6.20
CA MET A 1 14.60 -6.41 -5.78
C MET A 1 13.68 -6.75 -4.63
N LYS A 2 13.69 -5.93 -3.58
CA LYS A 2 12.94 -6.13 -2.33
C LYS A 2 11.74 -5.18 -2.30
N ILE A 3 10.54 -5.74 -2.25
CA ILE A 3 9.28 -5.01 -2.29
C ILE A 3 8.56 -5.18 -0.96
N ALA A 4 8.20 -4.06 -0.31
CA ALA A 4 7.28 -4.07 0.81
C ALA A 4 5.86 -3.77 0.34
N LEU A 5 4.90 -4.62 0.71
CA LEU A 5 3.48 -4.37 0.55
C LEU A 5 2.88 -4.05 1.92
N LEU A 6 2.29 -2.88 2.07
CA LEU A 6 1.65 -2.45 3.32
C LEU A 6 0.13 -2.57 3.20
N ALA A 7 -0.45 -3.57 3.86
CA ALA A 7 -1.88 -3.78 3.93
C ALA A 7 -2.52 -3.02 5.10
N PRO A 8 -3.81 -2.66 5.02
CA PRO A 8 -4.55 -2.21 6.20
C PRO A 8 -4.61 -3.33 7.26
N PRO A 9 -4.38 -3.06 8.56
CA PRO A 9 -4.40 -4.09 9.61
C PRO A 9 -5.82 -4.46 10.08
N TYR A 10 -6.86 -4.11 9.33
CA TYR A 10 -8.26 -4.30 9.73
C TYR A 10 -8.81 -5.69 9.39
N LEU A 11 -8.36 -6.26 8.28
CA LEU A 11 -8.78 -7.58 7.80
C LEU A 11 -7.53 -8.41 7.51
N SER A 12 -7.68 -9.74 7.59
CA SER A 12 -6.63 -10.66 7.16
C SER A 12 -6.41 -10.52 5.64
N VAL A 13 -5.23 -10.90 5.18
CA VAL A 13 -4.89 -10.99 3.76
C VAL A 13 -4.63 -12.46 3.41
N PRO A 14 -5.44 -13.14 2.58
CA PRO A 14 -6.71 -12.69 2.02
C PRO A 14 -7.80 -12.51 3.09
N PRO A 15 -8.84 -11.71 2.79
CA PRO A 15 -9.92 -11.45 3.73
C PRO A 15 -10.86 -12.67 3.82
N LYS A 16 -11.29 -13.00 5.03
CA LYS A 16 -12.30 -14.05 5.29
C LYS A 16 -13.72 -13.65 4.86
N ALA A 17 -13.97 -12.35 4.78
CA ALA A 17 -15.26 -11.75 4.43
C ALA A 17 -15.04 -10.66 3.36
N TYR A 18 -15.89 -9.64 3.32
CA TYR A 18 -15.75 -8.54 2.37
C TYR A 18 -14.49 -7.69 2.65
N GLY A 19 -13.53 -7.72 1.72
CA GLY A 19 -12.31 -6.90 1.75
C GLY A 19 -11.74 -6.70 0.34
N GLY A 20 -12.09 -5.58 -0.30
CA GLY A 20 -11.63 -5.31 -1.68
C GLY A 20 -10.12 -5.11 -1.76
N THR A 21 -9.57 -4.26 -0.88
CA THR A 21 -8.14 -3.94 -0.82
C THR A 21 -7.32 -5.17 -0.47
N GLU A 22 -7.71 -5.92 0.56
CA GLU A 22 -6.98 -7.08 1.04
C GLU A 22 -6.96 -8.20 0.01
N LYS A 23 -8.03 -8.36 -0.77
CA LYS A 23 -8.04 -9.30 -1.90
C LYS A 23 -7.04 -8.91 -2.98
N ILE A 24 -6.97 -7.64 -3.35
CA ILE A 24 -5.99 -7.13 -4.33
C ILE A 24 -4.57 -7.32 -3.80
N VAL A 25 -4.32 -6.98 -2.54
CA VAL A 25 -3.00 -7.13 -1.91
C VAL A 25 -2.57 -8.60 -1.86
N SER A 26 -3.49 -9.53 -1.56
CA SER A 26 -3.18 -10.97 -1.60
C SER A 26 -2.75 -11.44 -2.98
N LEU A 27 -3.51 -11.08 -4.02
CA LEU A 27 -3.18 -11.44 -5.41
C LEU A 27 -1.85 -10.83 -5.85
N LEU A 28 -1.61 -9.57 -5.49
CA LEU A 28 -0.37 -8.87 -5.83
C LEU A 28 0.83 -9.47 -5.10
N ALA A 29 0.70 -9.77 -3.80
CA ALA A 29 1.76 -10.36 -3.01
C ALA A 29 2.19 -11.70 -3.59
N ASP A 30 1.23 -12.60 -3.80
CA ASP A 30 1.52 -13.95 -4.27
C ASP A 30 2.01 -13.93 -5.73
N GLY A 31 1.40 -13.11 -6.59
CA GLY A 31 1.83 -12.95 -7.98
C GLY A 31 3.25 -12.39 -8.09
N LEU A 32 3.63 -11.40 -7.29
CA LEU A 32 5.01 -10.87 -7.30
C LEU A 32 6.02 -11.91 -6.81
N VAL A 33 5.68 -12.71 -5.79
CA VAL A 33 6.55 -13.80 -5.34
C VAL A 33 6.73 -14.86 -6.44
N GLU A 34 5.65 -15.25 -7.12
CA GLU A 34 5.69 -16.19 -8.24
C GLU A 34 6.55 -15.70 -9.41
N ASN A 35 6.63 -14.37 -9.60
CA ASN A 35 7.51 -13.74 -10.57
C ASN A 35 8.96 -13.56 -10.08
N GLY A 36 9.32 -14.12 -8.92
CA GLY A 36 10.70 -14.16 -8.41
C GLY A 36 11.15 -12.90 -7.65
N PHE A 37 10.23 -12.02 -7.26
CA PHE A 37 10.56 -10.86 -6.42
C PHE A 37 10.66 -11.24 -4.93
N ASP A 38 11.52 -10.55 -4.18
CA ASP A 38 11.59 -10.69 -2.72
C ASP A 38 10.53 -9.79 -2.09
N VAL A 39 9.36 -10.35 -1.81
CA VAL A 39 8.20 -9.61 -1.31
C VAL A 39 8.05 -9.82 0.18
N THR A 40 7.87 -8.72 0.91
CA THR A 40 7.46 -8.72 2.31
C THR A 40 6.10 -8.05 2.44
N LEU A 41 5.13 -8.78 2.99
CA LEU A 41 3.80 -8.28 3.29
C LEU A 41 3.74 -7.87 4.77
N PHE A 42 3.40 -6.60 5.00
CA PHE A 42 3.00 -6.10 6.31
C PHE A 42 1.48 -6.24 6.41
N ALA A 43 1.02 -7.21 7.20
CA ALA A 43 -0.40 -7.47 7.45
C ALA A 43 -0.59 -8.07 8.85
N THR A 44 -1.81 -8.52 9.17
CA THR A 44 -2.10 -9.18 10.44
C THR A 44 -1.60 -10.62 10.43
N GLY A 45 -1.27 -11.18 11.59
CA GLY A 45 -0.68 -12.51 11.73
C GLY A 45 -1.57 -13.67 11.30
N ASP A 46 -2.88 -13.44 11.16
CA ASP A 46 -3.86 -14.38 10.60
C ASP A 46 -3.98 -14.32 9.06
N SER A 47 -3.07 -13.59 8.40
CA SER A 47 -2.92 -13.53 6.95
C SER A 47 -2.21 -14.76 6.38
N GLN A 48 -2.59 -15.18 5.19
CA GLN A 48 -1.98 -16.28 4.44
C GLN A 48 -1.45 -15.75 3.12
N THR A 49 -0.15 -15.86 2.89
CA THR A 49 0.52 -15.38 1.67
C THR A 49 1.77 -16.19 1.42
N LYS A 50 2.24 -16.20 0.16
CA LYS A 50 3.55 -16.72 -0.24
C LYS A 50 4.69 -15.76 0.09
N ALA A 51 4.38 -14.47 0.34
CA ALA A 51 5.35 -13.46 0.72
C ALA A 51 5.84 -13.64 2.16
N LYS A 52 6.96 -13.00 2.52
CA LYS A 52 7.40 -12.93 3.92
C LYS A 52 6.39 -12.09 4.71
N LEU A 53 5.76 -12.65 5.74
CA LEU A 53 4.79 -11.94 6.56
C LEU A 53 5.46 -11.27 7.76
N ILE A 54 5.31 -9.96 7.88
CA ILE A 54 5.63 -9.21 9.10
C ILE A 54 4.33 -8.73 9.71
N SER A 55 4.07 -9.13 10.96
CA SER A 55 2.86 -8.74 11.69
C SER A 55 3.20 -8.07 13.02
N VAL A 56 2.48 -6.99 13.31
CA VAL A 56 2.47 -6.34 14.63
C VAL A 56 1.32 -6.89 15.48
N PHE A 57 0.22 -7.26 14.82
CA PHE A 57 -0.97 -7.79 15.46
C PHE A 57 -1.14 -9.26 15.09
N PRO A 58 -1.33 -10.17 16.06
CA PRO A 58 -1.48 -11.60 15.77
C PRO A 58 -2.79 -11.92 15.02
N LYS A 59 -3.81 -11.05 15.11
CA LYS A 59 -5.08 -11.18 14.42
C LYS A 59 -5.54 -9.84 13.86
N SER A 60 -6.41 -9.90 12.85
CA SER A 60 -7.12 -8.75 12.30
C SER A 60 -7.76 -7.88 13.39
N LEU A 61 -7.62 -6.56 13.25
CA LEU A 61 -8.27 -5.61 14.16
C LEU A 61 -9.80 -5.62 14.01
N GLY A 62 -10.32 -6.10 12.88
CA GLY A 62 -11.74 -6.17 12.60
C GLY A 62 -12.30 -4.85 12.07
N ASN A 63 -13.47 -4.94 11.42
CA ASN A 63 -14.13 -3.80 10.78
C ASN A 63 -15.27 -3.19 11.62
N SER A 64 -15.55 -3.74 12.81
CA SER A 64 -16.61 -3.34 13.74
C SER A 64 -16.09 -3.28 15.18
N GLY A 65 -16.47 -2.22 15.92
CA GLY A 65 -16.14 -2.05 17.35
C GLY A 65 -14.93 -1.14 17.66
N LEU A 66 -14.49 -1.15 18.93
CA LEU A 66 -13.41 -0.32 19.51
C LEU A 66 -12.09 -0.34 18.72
N ALA A 67 -11.85 -1.39 17.93
CA ALA A 67 -10.66 -1.52 17.08
C ALA A 67 -10.65 -0.56 15.87
N LYS A 68 -11.81 -0.12 15.39
CA LYS A 68 -11.93 1.01 14.45
C LYS A 68 -11.87 2.37 15.17
N GLY A 69 -12.11 2.37 16.49
CA GLY A 69 -12.13 3.57 17.34
C GLY A 69 -10.75 4.04 17.80
N SER A 70 -9.74 3.17 17.81
CA SER A 70 -8.36 3.56 18.14
C SER A 70 -7.55 3.82 16.87
N ALA A 71 -7.53 5.08 16.44
CA ALA A 71 -6.66 5.56 15.35
C ALA A 71 -5.16 5.28 15.61
N LEU A 72 -4.80 5.00 16.87
CA LEU A 72 -3.43 4.72 17.30
C LEU A 72 -2.97 3.30 16.99
N MET A 73 -3.87 2.31 16.98
CA MET A 73 -3.46 0.92 16.72
C MET A 73 -2.87 0.75 15.31
N PRO A 74 -3.51 1.23 14.23
CA PRO A 74 -2.92 1.16 12.89
C PRO A 74 -1.58 1.89 12.78
N LEU A 75 -1.34 2.96 13.56
CA LEU A 75 -0.07 3.67 13.55
C LEU A 75 1.11 2.79 14.00
N LEU A 76 0.90 1.87 14.95
CA LEU A 76 1.95 0.92 15.36
C LEU A 76 2.33 -0.03 14.21
N HIS A 77 1.34 -0.44 13.42
CA HIS A 77 1.55 -1.25 12.24
C HIS A 77 2.32 -0.49 11.16
N PHE A 78 1.93 0.76 10.87
CA PHE A 78 2.61 1.58 9.88
C PHE A 78 4.04 1.90 10.33
N ARG A 79 4.25 2.28 11.58
CA ARG A 79 5.57 2.55 12.16
C ARG A 79 6.53 1.37 11.93
N GLU A 80 6.06 0.14 12.07
CA GLU A 80 6.93 -1.03 11.86
C GLU A 80 7.41 -1.18 10.41
N CYS A 81 6.53 -0.93 9.44
CA CYS A 81 6.91 -0.91 8.02
C CYS A 81 7.95 0.19 7.74
N PHE A 82 7.68 1.42 8.19
CA PHE A 82 8.55 2.56 7.92
C PHE A 82 9.88 2.51 8.70
N LYS A 83 9.90 1.91 9.89
CA LYS A 83 11.14 1.63 10.64
C LYS A 83 12.10 0.75 9.83
N ARG A 84 11.56 -0.16 9.02
CA ARG A 84 12.31 -1.09 8.16
C ARG A 84 12.42 -0.60 6.72
N ALA A 85 12.03 0.63 6.41
CA ALA A 85 11.96 1.12 5.04
C ALA A 85 13.28 0.95 4.27
N GLY A 86 14.43 1.12 4.94
CA GLY A 86 15.75 0.95 4.34
C GLY A 86 16.10 -0.47 3.90
N GLU A 87 15.30 -1.47 4.27
CA GLU A 87 15.46 -2.87 3.83
C GLU A 87 14.86 -3.11 2.43
N PHE A 88 14.05 -2.19 1.92
CA PHE A 88 13.27 -2.35 0.69
C PHE A 88 13.69 -1.35 -0.39
N ASP A 89 13.58 -1.77 -1.64
CA ASP A 89 13.78 -0.90 -2.80
C ASP A 89 12.54 -0.03 -3.06
N ILE A 90 11.35 -0.52 -2.70
CA ILE A 90 10.07 0.15 -2.88
C ILE A 90 9.03 -0.32 -1.84
N ILE A 91 8.18 0.61 -1.41
CA ILE A 91 7.03 0.34 -0.54
C ILE A 91 5.74 0.65 -1.30
N HIS A 92 4.86 -0.34 -1.44
CA HIS A 92 3.50 -0.14 -1.93
C HIS A 92 2.56 0.02 -0.74
N ASN A 93 2.03 1.22 -0.57
CA ASN A 93 1.07 1.56 0.45
C ASN A 93 -0.36 1.31 -0.04
N HIS A 94 -1.04 0.34 0.57
CA HIS A 94 -2.48 0.10 0.42
C HIS A 94 -3.26 0.48 1.69
N ALA A 95 -2.58 0.99 2.72
CA ALA A 95 -3.13 1.23 4.06
C ALA A 95 -3.61 2.68 4.29
N GLN A 96 -4.40 3.18 3.35
CA GLN A 96 -5.03 4.51 3.40
C GLN A 96 -4.00 5.67 3.47
N TYR A 97 -4.44 6.83 3.98
CA TYR A 97 -3.73 8.10 3.88
C TYR A 97 -2.64 8.33 4.92
N ILE A 98 -2.77 7.75 6.13
CA ILE A 98 -1.81 8.00 7.22
C ILE A 98 -0.36 7.62 6.86
N PRO A 99 -0.08 6.46 6.25
CA PRO A 99 1.27 6.10 5.82
C PRO A 99 1.90 7.06 4.80
N MET A 100 1.08 7.84 4.07
CA MET A 100 1.59 8.84 3.14
C MET A 100 2.43 9.90 3.87
N PHE A 101 1.99 10.33 5.05
CA PHE A 101 2.72 11.33 5.84
C PHE A 101 4.05 10.77 6.38
N LEU A 102 4.10 9.47 6.68
CA LEU A 102 5.33 8.81 7.11
C LEU A 102 6.38 8.70 5.99
N ALA A 103 5.93 8.77 4.74
CA ALA A 103 6.80 8.60 3.60
C ALA A 103 7.82 9.73 3.42
N ASP A 104 7.61 10.91 4.01
CA ASP A 104 8.60 12.01 3.99
C ASP A 104 9.81 11.73 4.88
N PHE A 105 9.67 10.84 5.85
CA PHE A 105 10.73 10.51 6.80
C PHE A 105 11.61 9.35 6.33
N VAL A 106 11.38 8.81 5.13
CA VAL A 106 12.15 7.69 4.58
C VAL A 106 12.67 7.98 3.17
N ASN A 107 13.89 7.51 2.91
CA ASN A 107 14.52 7.63 1.59
C ASN A 107 13.86 6.71 0.56
N THR A 108 13.39 5.54 1.00
CA THR A 108 12.74 4.53 0.17
C THR A 108 11.54 5.12 -0.57
N PRO A 109 11.40 4.87 -1.89
CA PRO A 109 10.23 5.32 -2.63
C PRO A 109 8.98 4.59 -2.13
N VAL A 110 7.90 5.37 -1.95
CA VAL A 110 6.60 4.88 -1.49
C VAL A 110 5.58 5.19 -2.56
N VAL A 111 4.94 4.16 -3.09
CA VAL A 111 3.84 4.26 -4.06
C VAL A 111 2.55 4.03 -3.31
N CYS A 112 1.63 4.99 -3.36
CA CYS A 112 0.34 4.90 -2.67
C CYS A 112 -0.75 4.49 -3.65
N PHE A 113 -1.44 3.38 -3.36
CA PHE A 113 -2.57 2.91 -4.14
C PHE A 113 -3.87 3.41 -3.49
N TRP A 114 -4.70 4.09 -4.28
CA TRP A 114 -5.94 4.71 -3.82
C TRP A 114 -7.14 4.06 -4.51
N LEU A 115 -7.91 3.28 -3.75
CA LEU A 115 -9.27 2.94 -4.18
C LEU A 115 -10.17 4.11 -3.79
N ILE A 116 -10.59 4.90 -4.79
CA ILE A 116 -11.05 6.29 -4.65
C ILE A 116 -12.42 6.49 -3.99
N LEU A 117 -13.06 5.43 -3.46
CA LEU A 117 -14.51 5.43 -3.27
C LEU A 117 -15.06 6.13 -2.01
N LEU A 118 -14.24 6.59 -1.04
CA LEU A 118 -14.78 7.03 0.27
C LEU A 118 -14.08 8.25 0.91
N ILE A 119 -13.51 9.17 0.12
CA ILE A 119 -12.85 10.37 0.66
C ILE A 119 -13.66 11.63 0.32
N PRO A 120 -14.05 12.47 1.31
CA PRO A 120 -14.76 13.72 1.02
C PRO A 120 -13.91 14.66 0.13
N PRO A 121 -14.53 15.45 -0.76
CA PRO A 121 -13.85 16.16 -1.84
C PRO A 121 -12.72 17.11 -1.37
N LEU A 122 -12.81 17.66 -0.15
CA LEU A 122 -11.80 18.57 0.39
C LEU A 122 -10.48 17.86 0.75
N SER A 123 -10.55 16.64 1.27
CA SER A 123 -9.34 15.86 1.59
C SER A 123 -8.69 15.27 0.33
N ILE A 124 -9.44 15.07 -0.76
CA ILE A 124 -8.89 14.73 -2.07
C ILE A 124 -8.02 15.88 -2.59
N GLN A 125 -8.50 17.13 -2.50
CA GLN A 125 -7.75 18.29 -3.02
C GLN A 125 -6.40 18.47 -2.30
N CYS A 126 -6.40 18.41 -0.97
CA CYS A 126 -5.17 18.54 -0.17
C CYS A 126 -4.18 17.41 -0.48
N MET A 127 -4.69 16.20 -0.67
CA MET A 127 -3.88 15.03 -0.96
C MET A 127 -3.30 15.06 -2.38
N VAL A 128 -4.09 15.43 -3.38
CA VAL A 128 -3.62 15.59 -4.77
C VAL A 128 -2.54 16.67 -4.85
N HIS A 129 -2.70 17.76 -4.10
CA HIS A 129 -1.67 18.80 -3.98
C HIS A 129 -0.37 18.23 -3.40
N PHE A 130 -0.44 17.54 -2.26
CA PHE A 130 0.71 16.90 -1.62
C PHE A 130 1.39 15.85 -2.53
N MET A 131 0.60 15.05 -3.26
CA MET A 131 1.13 14.08 -4.23
C MET A 131 1.86 14.74 -5.39
N LYS A 132 1.35 15.86 -5.92
CA LYS A 132 2.01 16.62 -6.99
C LYS A 132 3.36 17.17 -6.53
N GLU A 133 3.43 17.74 -5.33
CA GLU A 133 4.69 18.22 -4.75
C GLU A 133 5.72 17.09 -4.56
N ARG A 134 5.27 15.92 -4.08
CA ARG A 134 6.15 14.76 -3.87
C ARG A 134 6.62 14.15 -5.19
N CYS A 135 5.73 14.04 -6.17
CA CYS A 135 6.06 13.55 -7.51
C CYS A 135 7.10 14.47 -8.18
N GLN A 136 6.99 15.79 -7.98
CA GLN A 136 8.02 16.75 -8.42
C GLN A 136 9.35 16.55 -7.69
N LYS A 137 9.36 16.40 -6.36
CA LYS A 137 10.60 16.21 -5.57
C LYS A 137 11.33 14.87 -5.82
N LYS A 138 10.63 13.83 -6.28
CA LYS A 138 11.21 12.49 -6.52
C LYS A 138 11.28 12.08 -8.01
N LYS A 139 10.91 12.98 -8.94
CA LYS A 139 10.81 12.70 -10.39
C LYS A 139 12.12 12.15 -10.99
N ASP A 140 13.26 12.64 -10.53
CA ASP A 140 14.58 12.20 -11.00
C ASP A 140 14.96 10.78 -10.55
N ARG A 141 14.34 10.26 -9.47
CA ARG A 141 14.59 8.91 -8.94
C ARG A 141 13.61 7.87 -9.48
N PHE A 142 12.35 8.23 -9.69
CA PHE A 142 11.32 7.32 -10.20
C PHE A 142 11.55 6.90 -11.66
N CYS A 143 12.26 7.69 -12.45
CA CYS A 143 12.51 7.41 -13.87
C CYS A 143 13.31 6.11 -14.12
N LYS A 144 14.04 5.59 -13.11
CA LYS A 144 14.75 4.29 -13.18
C LYS A 144 13.85 3.07 -12.86
N LEU A 145 12.66 3.28 -12.30
CA LEU A 145 11.75 2.22 -11.83
C LEU A 145 10.52 2.02 -12.73
N SER A 146 10.44 2.74 -13.87
CA SER A 146 9.24 2.84 -14.73
C SER A 146 8.70 1.49 -15.23
N LYS A 147 9.55 0.46 -15.38
CA LYS A 147 9.12 -0.87 -15.84
C LYS A 147 8.25 -1.64 -14.84
N ILE A 148 8.23 -1.25 -13.56
CA ILE A 148 7.57 -2.03 -12.49
C ILE A 148 6.18 -1.46 -12.16
N THR A 149 5.98 -0.15 -12.33
CA THR A 149 4.67 0.49 -12.15
C THR A 149 3.66 0.08 -13.22
N ASP A 150 4.11 -0.23 -14.44
CA ASP A 150 3.22 -0.59 -15.56
C ASP A 150 2.48 -1.93 -15.37
N LEU A 151 3.05 -2.88 -14.61
CA LEU A 151 2.40 -4.16 -14.30
C LEU A 151 1.19 -4.00 -13.34
N SER A 152 1.09 -2.88 -12.62
CA SER A 152 -0.05 -2.58 -11.74
C SER A 152 -1.17 -1.77 -12.41
N VAL A 153 -0.97 -1.32 -13.66
CA VAL A 153 -1.89 -0.39 -14.36
C VAL A 153 -2.51 -1.00 -15.62
N SER A 154 -1.91 -2.05 -16.19
CA SER A 154 -2.17 -2.43 -17.60
C SER A 154 -3.50 -3.11 -17.97
N PRO A 155 -4.36 -3.66 -17.09
CA PRO A 155 -5.64 -4.20 -17.58
C PRO A 155 -6.81 -3.21 -17.58
N ILE A 156 -6.71 -2.02 -16.94
CA ILE A 156 -7.91 -1.20 -16.63
C ILE A 156 -8.05 0.06 -17.51
N ILE A 157 -7.07 0.39 -18.36
CA ILE A 157 -7.19 1.51 -19.31
C ILE A 157 -6.92 1.02 -20.73
N LYS A 158 -7.85 0.22 -21.26
CA LYS A 158 -8.11 0.19 -22.70
C LYS A 158 -9.52 0.75 -22.90
N GLU A 159 -9.57 1.73 -23.80
CA GLU A 159 -10.73 2.51 -24.27
C GLU A 159 -11.02 3.78 -23.48
N GLY A 160 -10.78 4.89 -24.17
CA GLY A 160 -10.92 6.26 -23.71
C GLY A 160 -10.09 7.20 -24.59
N ASP A 161 -10.26 7.06 -25.91
CA ASP A 161 -9.76 8.02 -26.89
C ASP A 161 -10.46 9.36 -26.66
N CYS A 162 -9.71 10.37 -26.22
CA CYS A 162 -10.13 11.76 -26.28
C CYS A 162 -9.11 12.53 -27.12
N ARG A 163 -9.25 12.40 -28.44
CA ARG A 163 -8.89 13.45 -29.39
C ARG A 163 -10.17 14.15 -29.84
N SER A 164 -10.05 15.49 -29.93
CA SER A 164 -10.99 16.53 -30.38
C SER A 164 -12.27 16.73 -29.56
#